data_AF-A0A2N2X861-F1
#
_entry.id   AF-A0A2N2X861-F1
#
_cell.length_a   1.000
_cell.length_b   1.000
_cell.length_c   1.000
_cell.angle_alpha   90.00
_cell.angle_beta   90.00
_cell.angle_gamma   90.00
#
_symmetry.space_group_name_H-M   'P 1'
#
loop_
_entity.id
_entity.type
_entity.pdbx_description
1 polymer ?
#
loop_
_entity_poly.entity_id
_entity_poly.type
_entity_poly.pdbx_seq_one_letter_code
_entity_poly.pdbx_strand_id
1 'polypeptide(L)'
;MQHFKNIEIMKKNKFKLHFIWALSSLVFVFSCTNLEIDPTDSVFTESAGGTFGGVSNPETALNNLYNNIYGQLGDQANFYALNEVTSDELLVPTRGTDWGDNGVWRTLHAHTWTPIHDFVL
;
A
#
# COMPACT_ATOMS: atom_id res chain seq x y z
N MET A 1 -29.19 60.29 -39.54
CA MET A 1 -28.46 60.18 -38.25
C MET A 1 -28.61 58.82 -37.55
N GLN A 2 -29.74 58.11 -37.67
CA GLN A 2 -29.98 56.81 -37.00
C GLN A 2 -29.12 55.64 -37.52
N HIS A 3 -28.75 55.63 -38.81
CA HIS A 3 -27.97 54.55 -39.43
C HIS A 3 -26.56 54.40 -38.83
N PHE A 4 -25.87 55.51 -38.54
CA PHE A 4 -24.53 55.50 -37.91
C PHE A 4 -24.58 55.01 -36.46
N LYS A 5 -25.66 55.32 -35.72
CA LYS A 5 -25.86 54.91 -34.33
C LYS A 5 -26.00 53.38 -34.20
N ASN A 6 -26.67 52.74 -35.16
CA ASN A 6 -26.85 51.28 -35.17
C ASN A 6 -25.54 50.52 -35.47
N ILE A 7 -24.68 51.06 -36.34
CA ILE A 7 -23.37 50.47 -36.66
C ILE A 7 -22.44 50.48 -35.42
N GLU A 8 -22.44 51.57 -34.64
CA GLU A 8 -21.67 51.62 -33.39
C GLU A 8 -22.17 50.61 -32.34
N ILE A 9 -23.49 50.45 -32.20
CA ILE A 9 -24.09 49.48 -31.27
C ILE A 9 -23.72 48.05 -31.66
N MET A 10 -23.75 47.73 -32.96
CA MET A 10 -23.36 46.40 -33.47
C MET A 10 -21.87 46.11 -33.24
N LYS A 11 -20.97 47.10 -33.42
CA LYS A 11 -19.54 46.94 -33.10
C LYS A 11 -19.29 46.70 -31.61
N LYS A 12 -20.00 47.42 -30.73
CA LYS A 12 -19.92 47.24 -29.27
C LYS A 12 -20.41 45.85 -28.81
N ASN A 13 -21.46 45.31 -29.43
CA ASN A 13 -21.95 43.97 -29.11
C ASN A 13 -21.02 42.85 -29.60
N LYS A 14 -20.40 43.01 -30.79
CA LYS A 14 -19.35 42.07 -31.24
C LYS A 14 -18.13 42.12 -30.33
N PHE A 15 -17.72 43.30 -29.87
CA PHE A 15 -16.62 43.45 -28.92
C PHE A 15 -16.93 42.79 -27.56
N LYS A 16 -18.14 42.98 -27.02
CA LYS A 16 -18.60 42.28 -25.80
C LYS A 16 -18.63 40.76 -25.98
N LEU A 17 -19.08 40.28 -27.13
CA LEU A 17 -19.10 38.84 -27.43
C LEU A 17 -17.68 38.27 -27.47
N HIS A 18 -16.75 38.90 -28.20
CA HIS A 18 -15.34 38.49 -28.22
C HIS A 18 -14.69 38.54 -26.84
N PHE A 19 -15.05 39.51 -26.00
CA PHE A 19 -14.58 39.59 -24.62
C PHE A 19 -15.08 38.41 -23.76
N ILE A 20 -16.34 37.99 -23.92
CA ILE A 20 -16.91 36.82 -23.23
C ILE A 20 -16.22 35.52 -23.68
N TRP A 21 -15.97 35.37 -24.99
CA TRP A 21 -15.25 34.20 -25.53
C TRP A 21 -13.80 34.15 -25.03
N ALA A 22 -13.11 35.30 -24.97
CA ALA A 22 -11.76 35.38 -24.44
C ALA A 22 -11.72 35.02 -22.94
N LEU A 23 -12.66 35.53 -22.14
CA LEU A 23 -12.74 35.25 -20.71
C LEU A 23 -13.07 33.77 -20.43
N SER A 24 -13.93 33.15 -21.24
CA SER A 24 -14.22 31.71 -21.14
C SER A 24 -13.02 30.83 -21.46
N SER A 25 -12.16 31.24 -22.40
CA SER A 25 -10.94 30.50 -22.75
C SER A 25 -9.89 30.53 -21.64
N LEU A 26 -9.89 31.58 -20.81
CA LEU A 26 -8.95 31.76 -19.71
C LEU A 26 -9.20 30.80 -18.53
N VAL A 27 -10.39 30.20 -18.43
CA VAL A 27 -10.71 29.22 -17.37
C VAL A 27 -10.07 27.85 -17.66
N PHE A 28 -9.83 27.52 -18.92
CA PHE A 28 -9.30 26.20 -19.33
C PHE A 28 -7.77 26.09 -19.25
N VAL A 29 -7.04 27.18 -19.01
CA VAL A 29 -5.56 27.18 -18.93
C VAL A 29 -5.01 26.78 -17.55
N PHE A 30 -5.86 26.58 -16.53
CA PHE A 30 -5.41 26.21 -15.17
C PHE A 30 -5.38 24.69 -14.90
N SER A 31 -5.38 23.84 -15.92
CA SER A 31 -5.39 22.38 -15.78
C SER A 31 -3.99 21.76 -15.66
N CYS A 32 -3.16 22.26 -14.75
CA CYS A 32 -1.92 21.58 -14.36
C CYS A 32 -2.16 20.79 -13.07
N THR A 33 -2.41 19.49 -13.19
CA THR A 33 -2.44 18.57 -12.03
C THR A 33 -1.05 17.95 -11.85
N ASN A 34 -0.53 17.95 -10.62
CA ASN A 34 0.62 17.11 -10.28
C ASN A 34 0.15 15.65 -10.29
N LEU A 35 0.73 14.83 -11.17
CA LEU A 35 0.34 13.44 -11.39
C LEU A 35 1.35 12.45 -10.79
N GLU A 36 2.13 12.89 -9.82
CA GLU A 36 3.03 12.04 -9.04
C GLU A 36 2.19 11.15 -8.10
N ILE A 37 2.52 9.85 -8.03
CA ILE A 37 1.83 8.91 -7.15
C ILE A 37 2.57 8.89 -5.82
N ASP A 38 1.90 9.32 -4.75
CA ASP A 38 2.43 9.19 -3.39
C ASP A 38 2.14 7.79 -2.84
N PRO A 39 3.11 7.12 -2.21
CA PRO A 39 2.90 5.81 -1.61
C PRO A 39 2.04 5.93 -0.35
N THR A 40 0.82 5.39 -0.37
CA THR A 40 -0.07 5.39 0.81
C THR A 40 0.00 4.09 1.63
N ASP A 41 0.26 2.96 0.99
CA ASP A 41 0.24 1.62 1.61
C ASP A 41 1.35 0.68 1.14
N SER A 42 2.25 1.18 0.29
CA SER A 42 3.26 0.38 -0.41
C SER A 42 4.59 1.12 -0.43
N VAL A 43 5.68 0.38 -0.47
CA VAL A 43 7.03 0.95 -0.61
C VAL A 43 7.39 0.90 -2.09
N PHE A 44 7.60 2.06 -2.71
CA PHE A 44 8.18 2.11 -4.05
C PHE A 44 9.64 1.67 -3.99
N THR A 45 9.96 0.54 -4.62
CA THR A 45 11.34 0.19 -4.93
C THR A 45 11.76 0.98 -6.16
N GLU A 46 12.28 2.17 -5.93
CA GLU A 46 12.86 3.04 -6.96
C GLU A 46 14.03 2.30 -7.63
N SER A 47 13.86 1.88 -8.88
CA SER A 47 15.01 1.61 -9.75
C SER A 47 15.73 2.92 -10.01
N ALA A 48 17.02 2.89 -10.37
CA ALA A 48 17.84 4.08 -10.65
C ALA A 48 17.30 5.07 -11.73
N GLY A 49 16.14 4.80 -12.33
CA GLY A 49 15.45 5.65 -13.30
C GLY A 49 13.98 5.95 -12.99
N GLY A 50 13.50 5.80 -11.76
CA GLY A 50 12.13 6.20 -11.35
C GLY A 50 10.99 5.41 -12.00
N THR A 51 11.31 4.29 -12.65
CA THR A 51 10.34 3.36 -13.24
C THR A 51 10.62 1.97 -12.70
N PHE A 52 9.59 1.19 -12.40
CA PHE A 52 9.76 -0.22 -12.01
C PHE A 52 10.52 -0.99 -13.11
N GLY A 53 11.75 -1.39 -12.81
CA GLY A 53 12.65 -2.06 -13.76
C GLY A 53 12.32 -3.53 -14.01
N GLY A 54 11.22 -4.03 -13.46
CA GLY A 54 10.89 -5.46 -13.44
C GLY A 54 11.60 -6.21 -12.31
N VAL A 55 11.18 -7.45 -12.09
CA VAL A 55 11.91 -8.40 -11.22
C VAL A 55 13.03 -9.02 -12.03
N SER A 56 14.28 -8.73 -11.68
CA SER A 56 15.47 -9.17 -12.45
C SER A 56 15.58 -10.70 -12.58
N ASN A 57 15.16 -11.44 -11.57
CA ASN A 57 15.04 -12.90 -11.59
C ASN A 57 13.69 -13.31 -10.98
N PRO A 58 12.64 -13.44 -11.81
CA PRO A 58 11.30 -13.80 -11.34
C PRO A 58 11.23 -15.15 -10.63
N GLU A 59 12.02 -16.13 -11.07
CA GLU A 59 12.05 -17.47 -10.48
C GLU A 59 12.58 -17.43 -9.04
N THR A 60 13.74 -16.80 -8.81
CA THR A 60 14.30 -16.65 -7.47
C THR A 60 13.38 -15.82 -6.57
N ALA A 61 12.80 -14.75 -7.10
CA ALA A 61 11.86 -13.93 -6.34
C ALA A 61 10.63 -14.75 -5.90
N LEU A 62 10.08 -15.56 -6.81
CA LEU A 62 8.96 -16.45 -6.52
C LEU A 62 9.33 -17.52 -5.49
N ASN A 63 10.48 -18.17 -5.66
CA ASN A 63 10.97 -19.17 -4.71
C ASN A 63 11.17 -18.57 -3.31
N ASN A 64 11.74 -17.38 -3.21
CA ASN A 64 11.90 -16.68 -1.93
C ASN A 64 10.55 -16.34 -1.29
N LEU A 65 9.57 -15.91 -2.08
CA LEU A 65 8.22 -15.64 -1.58
C LEU A 65 7.60 -16.90 -0.97
N TYR A 66 7.63 -18.03 -1.69
CA TYR A 66 7.12 -19.30 -1.17
C TYR A 66 7.89 -19.78 0.06
N ASN A 67 9.21 -19.65 0.06
CA ASN A 67 10.03 -20.03 1.21
C ASN A 67 9.73 -19.18 2.44
N ASN A 68 9.48 -17.88 2.27
CA ASN A 68 9.11 -16.99 3.38
C ASN A 68 7.74 -17.37 3.98
N ILE A 69 6.76 -17.66 3.13
CA ILE A 69 5.44 -18.11 3.59
C ILE A 69 5.56 -19.46 4.30
N TYR A 70 6.31 -20.39 3.72
CA TYR A 70 6.54 -21.70 4.31
C TYR A 70 7.30 -21.60 5.65
N GLY A 71 8.26 -20.68 5.78
CA GLY A 71 8.97 -20.44 7.04
C GLY A 71 8.06 -19.99 8.19
N GLN A 72 6.89 -19.42 7.89
CA GLN A 72 5.93 -18.98 8.91
C GLN A 72 4.78 -19.97 9.15
N LEU A 73 4.40 -20.74 8.12
CA LEU A 73 3.18 -21.59 8.11
C LEU A 73 3.46 -23.09 7.91
N GLY A 74 4.72 -23.47 7.67
CA GLY A 74 5.10 -24.80 7.21
C GLY A 74 5.30 -25.84 8.30
N ASP A 75 5.33 -25.41 9.56
CA ASP A 75 5.54 -26.27 10.72
C ASP A 75 4.61 -25.89 11.89
N GLN A 76 4.76 -26.59 13.01
CA GLN A 76 3.99 -26.36 14.23
C GLN A 76 4.44 -25.13 15.04
N ALA A 77 5.43 -24.36 14.57
CA ALA A 77 5.98 -23.19 15.24
C ALA A 77 5.34 -21.89 14.73
N ASN A 78 5.92 -20.74 15.09
CA ASN A 78 5.56 -19.41 14.58
C ASN A 78 4.05 -19.14 14.60
N PHE A 79 3.45 -18.95 13.42
CA PHE A 79 2.04 -18.61 13.27
C PHE A 79 1.12 -19.71 13.80
N TYR A 80 1.41 -20.98 13.54
CA TYR A 80 0.59 -22.09 14.03
C TYR A 80 0.62 -22.14 15.57
N ALA A 81 1.81 -22.07 16.17
CA ALA A 81 1.97 -22.07 17.62
C ALA A 81 1.21 -20.91 18.29
N LEU A 82 1.26 -19.72 17.70
CA LEU A 82 0.57 -18.54 18.24
C LEU A 82 -0.95 -18.60 18.15
N ASN A 83 -1.53 -19.32 17.18
CA ASN A 83 -2.98 -19.44 17.04
C ASN A 83 -3.55 -20.62 17.84
N GLU A 84 -2.79 -21.72 17.97
CA GLU A 84 -3.30 -22.98 18.51
C GLU A 84 -2.85 -23.22 19.96
N VAL A 85 -1.56 -23.06 20.27
CA VAL A 85 -1.03 -23.38 21.61
C VAL A 85 -1.47 -22.34 22.65
N THR A 86 -1.76 -21.12 22.20
CA THR A 86 -2.31 -20.05 23.04
C THR A 86 -3.82 -20.19 23.22
N SER A 87 -4.51 -21.00 22.41
CA SER A 87 -5.95 -21.23 22.55
C SER A 87 -6.25 -22.38 23.50
N ASP A 88 -7.53 -22.70 23.67
CA ASP A 88 -8.02 -23.87 24.40
C ASP A 88 -8.13 -25.12 23.51
N GLU A 89 -7.74 -25.04 22.24
CA GLU A 89 -7.86 -26.13 21.25
C GLU A 89 -6.70 -27.13 21.35
N LEU A 90 -5.50 -26.67 21.74
CA LEU A 90 -4.29 -27.49 21.79
C LEU A 90 -3.49 -27.27 23.08
N LEU A 91 -2.99 -28.36 23.66
CA LEU A 91 -2.04 -28.32 24.77
C LEU A 91 -0.85 -29.24 24.47
N VAL A 92 0.36 -28.70 24.58
CA VAL A 92 1.62 -29.43 24.40
C VAL A 92 2.21 -29.78 25.77
N PRO A 93 2.09 -31.03 26.24
CA PRO A 93 2.54 -31.40 27.58
C PRO A 93 4.05 -31.71 27.61
N THR A 94 4.69 -31.43 28.73
CA THR A 94 6.03 -31.97 29.03
C THR A 94 5.90 -33.37 29.63
N ARG A 95 6.63 -34.35 29.09
CA ARG A 95 6.62 -35.74 29.56
C ARG A 95 7.97 -36.14 30.13
N GLY A 96 8.13 -36.00 31.45
CA GLY A 96 9.41 -36.24 32.11
C GLY A 96 10.46 -35.25 31.63
N THR A 97 11.57 -35.72 31.07
CA THR A 97 12.60 -34.87 30.44
C THR A 97 12.33 -34.60 28.96
N ASP A 98 11.33 -35.25 28.37
CA ASP A 98 10.97 -35.15 26.96
C ASP A 98 9.92 -34.05 26.76
N TRP A 99 9.99 -33.32 25.64
CA TRP A 99 9.07 -32.22 25.27
C TRP A 99 9.02 -31.06 26.29
N GLY A 100 10.13 -30.88 27.01
CA GLY A 100 10.31 -29.73 27.89
C GLY A 100 10.55 -28.45 27.12
N ASP A 101 11.30 -28.51 26.01
CA ASP A 101 11.67 -27.41 25.11
C ASP A 101 11.93 -26.08 25.83
N ASN A 102 12.66 -26.15 26.95
CA ASN A 102 12.95 -25.02 27.83
C ASN A 102 11.73 -24.18 28.27
N GLY A 103 10.54 -24.78 28.28
CA GLY A 103 9.28 -24.14 28.65
C GLY A 103 8.64 -23.27 27.57
N VAL A 104 9.09 -23.33 26.32
CA VAL A 104 8.56 -22.54 25.19
C VAL A 104 7.04 -22.71 25.06
N TRP A 105 6.56 -23.96 24.99
CA TRP A 105 5.12 -24.23 24.87
C TRP A 105 4.30 -23.76 26.08
N ARG A 106 4.84 -23.93 27.29
CA ARG A 106 4.20 -23.49 28.53
C ARG A 106 4.08 -21.97 28.59
N THR A 107 5.11 -21.28 28.12
CA THR A 107 5.17 -19.82 28.07
C THR A 107 4.14 -19.27 27.08
N LEU A 108 3.98 -19.92 25.92
CA LEU A 108 2.91 -19.63 24.98
C LEU A 108 1.52 -19.87 25.60
N HIS A 109 1.25 -21.07 26.09
CA HIS A 109 -0.06 -21.40 26.64
C HIS A 109 -0.48 -20.48 27.81
N ALA A 110 0.49 -20.10 28.66
CA ALA A 110 0.25 -19.21 29.80
C ALA A 110 0.19 -17.72 29.44
N HIS A 111 0.40 -17.33 28.18
CA HIS A 111 0.45 -15.94 27.74
C HIS A 111 1.49 -15.07 28.47
N THR A 112 2.65 -15.64 28.78
CA THR A 112 3.73 -14.96 29.51
C THR A 112 4.99 -14.73 28.66
N TRP A 113 4.88 -14.78 27.33
CA TRP A 113 6.01 -14.59 26.43
C TRP A 113 6.49 -13.14 26.40
N THR A 114 7.77 -12.96 26.04
CA THR A 114 8.38 -11.66 25.81
C THR A 114 8.56 -11.44 24.30
N PRO A 115 8.92 -10.23 23.84
CA PRO A 115 9.17 -9.97 22.42
C PRO A 115 10.32 -10.77 21.79
N ILE A 116 11.14 -11.47 22.60
CA ILE A 116 12.27 -12.29 22.12
C ILE A 116 11.97 -13.79 22.14
N HIS A 117 10.70 -14.19 22.30
CA HIS A 117 10.30 -15.59 22.34
C HIS A 117 10.41 -16.25 20.96
N ASP A 118 10.93 -17.47 20.89
CA ASP A 118 11.30 -18.17 19.64
C ASP A 118 10.19 -18.23 18.58
N PHE A 119 8.92 -18.27 19.00
CA PHE A 119 7.76 -18.38 18.11
C PHE A 119 6.95 -17.08 17.95
N VAL A 120 7.46 -15.94 18.46
CA VAL A 120 6.84 -14.62 18.27
C VAL A 120 7.57 -13.91 17.13
N LEU A 121 6.83 -13.58 16.05
CA LEU A 121 7.33 -12.93 14.83
C LEU A 121 7.70 -11.45 15.04
#